data_AF-A0A521R775-F1
#
_entry.id   AF-A0A521R775-F1
#
_cell.length_a   1.000
_cell.length_b   1.000
_cell.length_c   1.000
_cell.angle_alpha   90.00
_cell.angle_beta   90.00
_cell.angle_gamma   90.00
#
_symmetry.space_group_name_H-M   'P 1'
#
loop_
_entity.id
_entity.type
_entity.pdbx_description
1 polymer ?
#
loop_
_entity_poly.entity_id
_entity_poly.type
_entity_poly.pdbx_seq_one_letter_code
_entity_poly.pdbx_strand_id
1 'polypeptide(L)'
;MSNEIALSAISRAGRLLPGRRLADHRKPRILSLGGCLTHDICKAFGNLAEHKHLWRVTVPGLVAQPAIGRSLYKSDSFEVSERLNYELTKQALQISAQFAPDIIMIDPTSDLPLDYYEKDGCIIPDFASGMVTQGKIEWPPEFPIAEWSRLSPLSPRYTEIYIAGLKQMLSLDFVKRADVLFLQRRACSLTISADGFSEIHEPSISRINSFVTDLFDTIRDEVPGLKVVKFDEEMMFTSKDAPWGEWLFHPVEEFYDYAANEIASMYGLKGRYLTALFKDRYAQRVQRRRIKEREYETLSAEHQKLVEERDALVAQQDALVTQRDALVVEHDILAGKHEAVASERQALAEERDARVAQSDALQAQHQSLAGQHEAVAAERQTLAEERDALIAQRDALLAERDTLARQHEAVATERQTLAEERDALITQRDALLAERDTLAGQHEAVAAERQTLAEERDALIAQRDLLIAARDTLASQKDTVAAERQAIAEERDARAFQCEVLAVERDALLGRHDTVASEHQALAKELDALAAQRDALLAERDALLARQGRRLLKFLNPSVSLFDRQ
;
A
#
# COMPACT_ATOMS: atom_id res chain seq x y z
N MET A 1 -38.97 137.89 -57.81
CA MET A 1 -38.39 136.64 -57.28
C MET A 1 -39.47 135.94 -56.46
N SER A 2 -39.83 134.67 -56.65
CA SER A 2 -39.63 133.72 -57.76
C SER A 2 -40.67 132.59 -57.59
N ASN A 3 -41.19 132.05 -58.71
CA ASN A 3 -41.90 130.77 -58.92
C ASN A 3 -42.94 130.30 -57.86
N GLU A 4 -44.25 130.35 -58.13
CA GLU A 4 -45.05 129.49 -59.04
C GLU A 4 -45.55 128.15 -58.43
N ILE A 5 -46.87 128.10 -58.20
CA ILE A 5 -47.84 127.13 -58.77
C ILE A 5 -47.50 125.64 -58.50
N ALA A 6 -48.08 124.99 -57.48
CA ALA A 6 -49.45 124.44 -57.41
C ALA A 6 -49.80 123.37 -58.47
N LEU A 7 -50.36 122.23 -58.05
CA LEU A 7 -51.56 121.63 -58.66
C LEU A 7 -52.02 120.35 -57.93
N SER A 8 -53.31 120.32 -57.61
CA SER A 8 -54.07 119.13 -57.25
C SER A 8 -54.69 118.45 -58.48
N ALA A 9 -55.02 117.17 -58.32
CA ALA A 9 -55.96 116.38 -59.15
C ALA A 9 -55.49 115.90 -60.55
N ILE A 10 -55.38 114.58 -60.68
CA ILE A 10 -55.73 113.85 -61.89
C ILE A 10 -56.68 112.72 -61.49
N SER A 11 -57.79 112.57 -62.22
CA SER A 11 -58.78 111.50 -62.04
C SER A 11 -58.99 110.76 -63.36
N ARG A 12 -59.23 109.44 -63.26
CA ARG A 12 -59.88 108.56 -64.26
C ARG A 12 -59.34 108.59 -65.71
N ALA A 13 -58.73 107.48 -66.12
CA ALA A 13 -59.34 106.47 -67.01
C ALA A 13 -58.26 105.65 -67.75
N GLY A 14 -58.45 104.33 -67.88
CA GLY A 14 -57.55 103.49 -68.68
C GLY A 14 -57.52 102.03 -68.21
N ARG A 15 -57.90 101.12 -69.11
CA ARG A 15 -58.04 99.67 -68.90
C ARG A 15 -56.74 99.05 -68.34
N LEU A 16 -56.84 98.17 -67.35
CA LEU A 16 -55.69 97.44 -66.80
C LEU A 16 -55.32 96.24 -67.68
N LEU A 17 -54.09 96.26 -68.19
CA LEU A 17 -53.13 95.19 -68.56
C LEU A 17 -52.10 95.89 -69.49
N PRO A 18 -50.77 95.72 -69.35
CA PRO A 18 -50.02 94.69 -68.61
C PRO A 18 -49.08 95.24 -67.50
N GLY A 19 -48.48 94.33 -66.71
CA GLY A 19 -47.30 94.64 -65.87
C GLY A 19 -47.57 95.33 -64.53
N ARG A 20 -48.20 94.62 -63.56
CA ARG A 20 -48.25 95.09 -62.17
C ARG A 20 -46.84 95.21 -61.59
N ARG A 21 -46.35 96.44 -61.40
CA ARG A 21 -45.36 96.69 -60.33
C ARG A 21 -46.10 96.53 -59.00
N LEU A 22 -45.58 95.66 -58.13
CA LEU A 22 -46.05 95.57 -56.75
C LEU A 22 -45.87 96.95 -56.09
N ALA A 23 -46.89 97.43 -55.39
CA ALA A 23 -46.86 98.77 -54.78
C ALA A 23 -45.69 98.86 -53.77
N ASP A 24 -44.90 99.92 -53.87
CA ASP A 24 -43.51 100.01 -53.37
C ASP A 24 -43.35 99.96 -51.82
N HIS A 25 -44.43 99.72 -51.08
CA HIS A 25 -44.52 99.85 -49.62
C HIS A 25 -45.07 98.62 -48.89
N ARG A 26 -45.50 97.55 -49.59
CA ARG A 26 -45.88 96.28 -48.94
C ARG A 26 -45.14 95.10 -49.56
N LYS A 27 -44.82 94.09 -48.74
CA LYS A 27 -44.26 92.82 -49.24
C LYS A 27 -45.33 92.09 -50.08
N PRO A 28 -44.99 91.50 -51.26
CA PRO A 28 -45.89 90.59 -51.94
C PRO A 28 -46.21 89.38 -51.08
N ARG A 29 -47.44 88.90 -51.19
CA ARG A 29 -47.92 87.67 -50.55
C ARG A 29 -47.86 86.53 -51.57
N ILE A 30 -46.89 85.63 -51.42
CA ILE A 30 -46.67 84.48 -52.31
C ILE A 30 -47.30 83.24 -51.67
N LEU A 31 -48.39 82.74 -52.26
CA LEU A 31 -48.88 81.41 -51.98
C LEU A 31 -48.15 80.43 -52.89
N SER A 32 -47.58 79.36 -52.36
CA SER A 32 -47.01 78.29 -53.18
C SER A 32 -47.72 76.96 -52.99
N LEU A 33 -48.10 76.37 -54.13
CA LEU A 33 -48.69 75.04 -54.25
C LEU A 33 -47.61 74.12 -54.84
N GLY A 34 -47.25 73.06 -54.13
CA GLY A 34 -46.32 72.05 -54.61
C GLY A 34 -45.35 71.53 -53.56
N GLY A 35 -44.24 70.93 -53.97
CA GLY A 35 -43.29 70.23 -53.09
C GLY A 35 -42.15 71.08 -52.53
N CYS A 36 -41.08 70.39 -52.10
CA CYS A 36 -39.86 70.99 -51.53
C CYS A 36 -39.27 72.11 -52.40
N LEU A 37 -39.41 72.03 -53.73
CA LEU A 37 -38.96 73.05 -54.66
C LEU A 37 -39.58 74.43 -54.39
N THR A 38 -40.91 74.51 -54.37
CA THR A 38 -41.60 75.79 -54.20
C THR A 38 -41.48 76.32 -52.77
N HIS A 39 -41.28 75.44 -51.80
CA HIS A 39 -40.95 75.79 -50.42
C HIS A 39 -39.64 76.58 -50.33
N ASP A 40 -38.55 76.07 -50.92
CA ASP A 40 -37.24 76.73 -50.81
C ASP A 40 -37.07 77.92 -51.76
N ILE A 41 -37.74 77.91 -52.92
CA ILE A 41 -37.88 79.13 -53.74
C ILE A 41 -38.58 80.22 -52.92
N CYS A 42 -39.67 79.90 -52.20
CA CYS A 42 -40.31 80.86 -51.29
C CYS A 42 -39.38 81.30 -50.15
N LYS A 43 -38.66 80.39 -49.48
CA LYS A 43 -37.66 80.75 -48.45
C LYS A 43 -36.56 81.65 -49.01
N ALA A 44 -36.17 81.48 -50.28
CA ALA A 44 -35.13 82.28 -50.89
C ALA A 44 -35.51 83.77 -50.98
N PHE A 45 -36.80 84.09 -51.17
CA PHE A 45 -37.28 85.48 -51.02
C PHE A 45 -37.13 86.02 -49.60
N GLY A 46 -37.18 85.16 -48.58
CA GLY A 46 -36.96 85.50 -47.18
C GLY A 46 -37.79 86.73 -46.76
N ASN A 47 -37.11 87.78 -46.30
CA ASN A 47 -37.77 89.01 -45.87
C ASN A 47 -38.38 89.87 -46.99
N LEU A 48 -38.19 89.53 -48.27
CA LEU A 48 -38.70 90.30 -49.41
C LEU A 48 -40.16 89.99 -49.75
N ALA A 49 -40.70 88.87 -49.27
CA ALA A 49 -42.08 88.45 -49.47
C ALA A 49 -42.68 87.94 -48.14
N GLU A 50 -44.00 87.99 -48.01
CA GLU A 50 -44.71 87.08 -47.11
C GLU A 50 -45.00 85.80 -47.89
N HIS A 51 -44.66 84.63 -47.37
CA HIS A 51 -44.92 83.38 -48.09
C HIS A 51 -45.73 82.37 -47.28
N LYS A 52 -46.72 81.74 -47.92
CA LYS A 52 -47.43 80.57 -47.39
C LYS A 52 -47.19 79.41 -48.34
N HIS A 53 -46.47 78.40 -47.88
CA HIS A 53 -46.29 77.16 -48.61
C HIS A 53 -47.36 76.15 -48.19
N LEU A 54 -48.05 75.57 -49.16
CA LEU A 54 -48.98 74.47 -48.96
C LEU A 54 -48.39 73.23 -49.66
N TRP A 55 -47.55 72.52 -48.92
CA TRP A 55 -46.79 71.35 -49.39
C TRP A 55 -47.70 70.32 -50.05
N ARG A 56 -47.41 69.81 -51.26
CA ARG A 56 -48.25 68.81 -51.96
C ARG A 56 -49.75 69.18 -52.10
N VAL A 57 -50.12 70.47 -52.16
CA VAL A 57 -51.38 70.83 -52.86
C VAL A 57 -51.15 70.62 -54.35
N THR A 58 -52.01 69.83 -54.98
CA THR A 58 -52.14 69.83 -56.45
C THR A 58 -53.25 70.78 -56.87
N VAL A 59 -53.18 71.32 -58.09
CA VAL A 59 -54.26 72.16 -58.65
C VAL A 59 -55.59 71.41 -58.68
N PRO A 60 -55.67 70.13 -59.11
CA PRO A 60 -56.83 69.27 -58.90
C PRO A 60 -57.34 69.22 -57.46
N GLY A 61 -56.49 68.87 -56.50
CA GLY A 61 -56.89 68.67 -55.10
C GLY A 61 -57.55 69.92 -54.50
N LEU A 62 -56.96 71.09 -54.76
CA LEU A 62 -57.41 72.38 -54.25
C LEU A 62 -58.87 72.71 -54.59
N VAL A 63 -59.39 72.25 -55.74
CA VAL A 63 -60.71 72.68 -56.26
C VAL A 63 -61.69 71.53 -56.52
N ALA A 64 -61.23 70.28 -56.52
CA ALA A 64 -62.08 69.11 -56.62
C ALA A 64 -63.16 69.08 -55.53
N GLN A 65 -64.18 68.22 -55.70
CA GLN A 65 -65.21 68.01 -54.69
C GLN A 65 -64.56 67.60 -53.34
N PRO A 66 -65.12 68.01 -52.18
CA PRO A 66 -64.75 67.45 -50.88
C PRO A 66 -65.14 65.97 -50.84
N ALA A 67 -64.28 65.13 -50.29
CA ALA A 67 -64.64 63.74 -50.05
C ALA A 67 -65.81 63.67 -49.05
N ILE A 68 -66.82 62.84 -49.36
CA ILE A 68 -68.00 62.69 -48.51
C ILE A 68 -67.60 61.89 -47.26
N GLY A 69 -67.91 62.44 -46.09
CA GLY A 69 -67.50 61.89 -44.79
C GLY A 69 -66.34 62.69 -44.18
N ARG A 70 -66.61 63.40 -43.08
CA ARG A 70 -65.57 64.12 -42.31
C ARG A 70 -64.80 63.16 -41.38
N SER A 71 -64.12 62.17 -41.96
CA SER A 71 -63.15 61.35 -41.22
C SER A 71 -61.83 62.12 -41.11
N LEU A 72 -61.34 62.34 -39.88
CA LEU A 72 -59.99 62.87 -39.68
C LEU A 72 -59.00 61.74 -39.87
N TYR A 73 -58.29 61.77 -41.01
CA TYR A 73 -57.21 60.84 -41.30
C TYR A 73 -56.07 60.96 -40.27
N LYS A 74 -55.45 59.84 -39.88
CA LYS A 74 -54.35 59.76 -38.91
C LYS A 74 -53.27 58.79 -39.40
N SER A 75 -52.02 59.18 -39.19
CA SER A 75 -50.77 58.44 -39.47
C SER A 75 -49.78 58.69 -38.34
N ASP A 76 -48.74 57.85 -38.25
CA ASP A 76 -47.57 58.10 -37.42
C ASP A 76 -46.84 59.41 -37.80
N SER A 77 -46.97 59.87 -39.05
CA SER A 77 -46.55 61.24 -39.44
C SER A 77 -47.69 62.23 -39.23
N PHE A 78 -47.44 63.22 -38.38
CA PHE A 78 -48.33 64.36 -38.21
C PHE A 78 -48.47 65.16 -39.51
N GLU A 79 -47.38 65.33 -40.26
CA GLU A 79 -47.33 66.09 -41.51
C GLU A 79 -48.24 65.44 -42.56
N VAL A 80 -48.14 64.12 -42.75
CA VAL A 80 -49.01 63.38 -43.67
C VAL A 80 -50.45 63.40 -43.20
N SER A 81 -50.67 63.30 -41.89
CA SER A 81 -52.01 63.40 -41.29
C SER A 81 -52.68 64.74 -41.60
N GLU A 82 -52.02 65.85 -41.24
CA GLU A 82 -52.49 67.22 -41.51
C GLU A 82 -52.72 67.42 -43.01
N ARG A 83 -51.80 66.89 -43.82
CA ARG A 83 -51.74 67.13 -45.26
C ARG A 83 -52.81 66.42 -46.08
N LEU A 84 -53.15 65.18 -45.74
CA LEU A 84 -54.26 64.50 -46.39
C LEU A 84 -55.60 65.11 -45.96
N ASN A 85 -55.72 65.52 -44.69
CA ASN A 85 -56.89 66.24 -44.19
C ASN A 85 -57.11 67.60 -44.88
N TYR A 86 -56.06 68.31 -45.30
CA TYR A 86 -56.19 69.54 -46.09
C TYR A 86 -56.97 69.35 -47.40
N GLU A 87 -56.77 68.21 -48.08
CA GLU A 87 -57.44 67.88 -49.34
C GLU A 87 -58.85 67.32 -49.12
N LEU A 88 -59.03 66.46 -48.11
CA LEU A 88 -60.34 65.91 -47.76
C LEU A 88 -61.33 66.99 -47.32
N THR A 89 -60.88 67.93 -46.47
CA THR A 89 -61.72 68.98 -45.88
C THR A 89 -61.72 70.30 -46.66
N LYS A 90 -60.91 70.40 -47.72
CA LYS A 90 -60.62 71.63 -48.48
C LYS A 90 -60.11 72.80 -47.61
N GLN A 91 -59.46 72.49 -46.49
CA GLN A 91 -58.78 73.50 -45.66
C GLN A 91 -57.69 74.24 -46.44
N ALA A 92 -57.01 73.58 -47.39
CA ALA A 92 -56.05 74.25 -48.28
C ALA A 92 -56.68 75.40 -49.09
N LEU A 93 -57.91 75.23 -49.58
CA LEU A 93 -58.66 76.26 -50.31
C LEU A 93 -59.03 77.43 -49.40
N GLN A 94 -59.48 77.14 -48.18
CA GLN A 94 -59.81 78.16 -47.18
C GLN A 94 -58.58 78.97 -46.77
N ILE A 95 -57.46 78.30 -46.49
CA ILE A 95 -56.17 78.94 -46.18
C ILE A 95 -55.71 79.80 -47.36
N SER A 96 -55.83 79.30 -48.59
CA SER A 96 -55.45 80.04 -49.81
C SER A 96 -56.27 81.33 -49.98
N ALA A 97 -57.59 81.26 -49.76
CA ALA A 97 -58.48 82.41 -49.84
C ALA A 97 -58.23 83.43 -48.72
N GLN A 98 -58.03 82.97 -47.47
CA GLN A 98 -57.72 83.83 -46.31
C GLN A 98 -56.33 84.48 -46.44
N PHE A 99 -55.34 83.76 -46.99
CA PHE A 99 -54.02 84.30 -47.26
C PHE A 99 -54.02 85.36 -48.37
N ALA A 100 -55.09 85.46 -49.19
CA ALA A 100 -55.29 86.52 -50.19
C ALA A 100 -53.99 86.90 -50.94
N PRO A 101 -53.38 85.95 -51.68
CA PRO A 101 -52.08 86.13 -52.31
C PRO A 101 -52.07 87.23 -53.38
N ASP A 102 -50.91 87.88 -53.53
CA ASP A 102 -50.59 88.68 -54.72
C ASP A 102 -50.08 87.77 -55.86
N ILE A 103 -49.41 86.67 -55.52
CA ILE A 103 -48.81 85.69 -56.46
C ILE A 103 -49.16 84.28 -56.00
N ILE A 104 -49.60 83.42 -56.93
CA ILE A 104 -49.81 81.99 -56.70
C ILE A 104 -48.79 81.22 -57.55
N MET A 105 -47.80 80.62 -56.91
CA MET A 105 -46.71 79.88 -57.54
C MET A 105 -46.98 78.38 -57.51
N ILE A 106 -46.90 77.71 -58.66
CA ILE A 106 -47.33 76.32 -58.83
C ILE A 106 -46.20 75.53 -59.49
N ASP A 107 -45.78 74.41 -58.88
CA ASP A 107 -44.90 73.41 -59.52
C ASP A 107 -45.72 72.14 -59.84
N PRO A 108 -46.24 71.98 -61.07
CA PRO A 108 -47.00 70.79 -61.45
C PRO A 108 -46.18 69.51 -61.36
N THR A 109 -44.85 69.62 -61.48
CA THR A 109 -43.95 68.47 -61.45
C THR A 109 -43.76 67.93 -60.03
N SER A 110 -44.27 68.66 -59.03
CA SER A 110 -44.38 68.16 -57.65
C SER A 110 -45.60 67.28 -57.40
N ASP A 111 -46.48 67.10 -58.40
CA ASP A 111 -47.55 66.12 -58.35
C ASP A 111 -47.01 64.70 -58.62
N LEU A 112 -45.92 64.60 -59.40
CA LEU A 112 -45.36 63.36 -59.97
C LEU A 112 -44.84 62.31 -58.98
N PRO A 113 -44.33 62.66 -57.77
CA PRO A 113 -43.89 61.67 -56.78
C PRO A 113 -44.99 60.84 -56.08
N LEU A 114 -46.26 61.08 -56.40
CA LEU A 114 -47.41 60.44 -55.76
C LEU A 114 -48.37 59.97 -56.86
N ASP A 115 -49.00 58.81 -56.66
CA ASP A 115 -50.25 58.52 -57.36
C ASP A 115 -51.41 59.22 -56.65
N TYR A 116 -52.60 59.16 -57.25
CA TYR A 116 -53.82 59.76 -56.74
C TYR A 116 -54.95 58.73 -56.71
N TYR A 117 -55.99 59.01 -55.94
CA TYR A 117 -57.27 58.32 -56.01
C TYR A 117 -58.32 59.28 -56.56
N GLU A 118 -59.11 58.82 -57.55
CA GLU A 118 -60.24 59.55 -58.14
C GLU A 118 -61.56 58.83 -57.83
N LYS A 119 -62.58 59.60 -57.39
CA LYS A 119 -63.97 59.13 -57.26
C LYS A 119 -64.94 60.32 -57.26
N ASP A 120 -66.03 60.26 -58.02
CA ASP A 120 -67.15 61.23 -57.99
C ASP A 120 -66.74 62.72 -58.07
N GLY A 121 -65.70 63.04 -58.86
CA GLY A 121 -65.15 64.40 -58.97
C GLY A 121 -64.31 64.87 -57.77
N CYS A 122 -64.04 63.99 -56.83
CA CYS A 122 -63.01 64.12 -55.80
C CYS A 122 -61.68 63.55 -56.32
N ILE A 123 -60.57 64.18 -55.93
CA ILE A 123 -59.22 63.62 -56.09
C ILE A 123 -58.44 63.81 -54.79
N ILE A 124 -57.70 62.79 -54.37
CA ILE A 124 -56.86 62.80 -53.17
C ILE A 124 -55.49 62.16 -53.46
N PRO A 125 -54.39 62.65 -52.88
CA PRO A 125 -53.06 62.05 -53.05
C PRO A 125 -52.95 60.70 -52.34
N ASP A 126 -52.37 59.71 -53.03
CA ASP A 126 -52.00 58.42 -52.45
C ASP A 126 -50.64 58.56 -51.74
N PHE A 127 -50.67 59.04 -50.50
CA PHE A 127 -49.50 59.04 -49.63
C PHE A 127 -49.10 57.63 -49.15
N ALA A 128 -49.95 56.61 -49.33
CA ALA A 128 -49.74 55.26 -48.83
C ALA A 128 -48.79 54.48 -49.74
N SER A 129 -49.03 54.52 -51.06
CA SER A 129 -48.11 53.95 -52.04
C SER A 129 -46.95 54.88 -52.43
N GLY A 130 -47.01 56.16 -52.03
CA GLY A 130 -45.99 57.17 -52.32
C GLY A 130 -44.71 57.05 -51.48
N MET A 131 -43.64 57.68 -51.97
CA MET A 131 -42.31 57.70 -51.33
C MET A 131 -42.27 58.24 -49.89
N VAL A 132 -43.31 58.94 -49.43
CA VAL A 132 -43.33 59.66 -48.15
C VAL A 132 -43.51 58.73 -46.95
N THR A 133 -44.29 57.65 -47.06
CA THR A 133 -44.62 56.77 -45.92
C THR A 133 -44.30 55.30 -46.11
N GLN A 134 -44.01 54.85 -47.34
CA GLN A 134 -43.66 53.46 -47.66
C GLN A 134 -44.69 52.44 -47.11
N GLY A 135 -45.98 52.72 -47.27
CA GLY A 135 -47.06 51.83 -46.84
C GLY A 135 -47.51 51.95 -45.38
N LYS A 136 -46.95 52.87 -44.58
CA LYS A 136 -47.35 53.11 -43.18
C LYS A 136 -48.61 53.98 -43.04
N ILE A 137 -49.61 53.72 -43.87
CA ILE A 137 -50.88 54.44 -43.90
C ILE A 137 -52.03 53.44 -43.87
N GLU A 138 -52.83 53.54 -42.81
CA GLU A 138 -54.13 52.90 -42.71
C GLU A 138 -55.22 53.95 -42.91
N TRP A 139 -56.15 53.69 -43.84
CA TRP A 139 -57.33 54.54 -44.01
C TRP A 139 -58.32 54.27 -42.88
N PRO A 140 -59.05 55.29 -42.37
CA PRO A 140 -60.11 55.08 -41.38
C PRO A 140 -61.10 54.00 -41.85
N PRO A 141 -61.55 53.07 -40.97
CA PRO A 141 -62.45 51.98 -41.37
C PRO A 141 -63.74 52.44 -42.06
N GLU A 142 -64.21 53.65 -41.73
CA GLU A 142 -65.37 54.31 -42.32
C GLU A 142 -65.10 54.99 -43.68
N PHE A 143 -63.85 55.04 -44.15
CA PHE A 143 -63.47 55.66 -45.43
C PHE A 143 -63.28 54.57 -46.51
N PRO A 144 -64.20 54.44 -47.48
CA PRO A 144 -64.25 53.31 -48.41
C PRO A 144 -63.24 53.48 -49.56
N ILE A 145 -61.94 53.50 -49.25
CA ILE A 145 -60.86 53.70 -50.24
C ILE A 145 -60.87 52.67 -51.37
N ALA A 146 -61.33 51.44 -51.09
CA ALA A 146 -61.46 50.36 -52.08
C ALA A 146 -62.46 50.68 -53.22
N GLU A 147 -63.32 51.68 -53.05
CA GLU A 147 -64.26 52.16 -54.09
C GLU A 147 -63.67 53.28 -54.96
N TRP A 148 -62.42 53.69 -54.73
CA TRP A 148 -61.75 54.74 -55.50
C TRP A 148 -60.79 54.16 -56.54
N SER A 149 -60.74 54.78 -57.72
CA SER A 149 -59.82 54.39 -58.78
C SER A 149 -58.43 55.01 -58.54
N ARG A 150 -57.38 54.19 -58.51
CA ARG A 150 -56.00 54.70 -58.48
C ARG A 150 -55.63 55.27 -59.86
N LEU A 151 -55.00 56.44 -59.84
CA LEU A 151 -54.74 57.31 -60.98
C LEU A 151 -53.26 57.75 -60.94
N SER A 152 -52.51 57.44 -61.99
CA SER A 152 -51.12 57.90 -62.09
C SER A 152 -51.05 59.33 -62.62
N PRO A 153 -50.19 60.21 -62.08
CA PRO A 153 -50.07 61.59 -62.53
C PRO A 153 -49.52 61.71 -63.95
N LEU A 154 -48.85 60.66 -64.46
CA LEU A 154 -48.34 60.58 -65.84
C LEU A 154 -49.42 60.10 -66.85
N SER A 155 -50.66 59.89 -66.42
CA SER A 155 -51.75 59.42 -67.29
C SER A 155 -52.48 60.57 -67.99
N PRO A 156 -53.01 60.36 -69.22
CA PRO A 156 -53.85 61.35 -69.89
C PRO A 156 -55.06 61.78 -69.05
N ARG A 157 -55.63 60.85 -68.27
CA ARG A 157 -56.73 61.12 -67.35
C ARG A 157 -56.36 62.14 -66.27
N TYR A 158 -55.14 62.07 -65.73
CA TYR A 158 -54.68 63.09 -64.78
C TYR A 158 -54.54 64.46 -65.45
N THR A 159 -54.03 64.51 -66.69
CA THR A 159 -53.96 65.77 -67.47
C THR A 159 -55.34 66.38 -67.69
N GLU A 160 -56.36 65.61 -68.09
CA GLU A 160 -57.75 66.09 -68.21
C GLU A 160 -58.25 66.75 -66.91
N ILE A 161 -58.06 66.07 -65.78
CA ILE A 161 -58.46 66.55 -64.45
C ILE A 161 -57.65 67.80 -64.05
N TYR A 162 -56.37 67.84 -64.38
CA TYR A 162 -55.49 68.98 -64.14
C TYR A 162 -55.95 70.22 -64.89
N ILE A 163 -56.26 70.10 -66.19
CA ILE A 163 -56.73 71.23 -67.00
C ILE A 163 -58.13 71.68 -66.55
N ALA A 164 -59.05 70.75 -66.24
CA ALA A 164 -60.36 71.08 -65.69
C ALA A 164 -60.27 71.81 -64.34
N GLY A 165 -59.46 71.28 -63.42
CA GLY A 165 -59.18 71.89 -62.12
C GLY A 165 -58.49 73.26 -62.24
N LEU A 166 -57.56 73.42 -63.19
CA LEU A 166 -56.91 74.70 -63.47
C LEU A 166 -57.92 75.76 -63.95
N LYS A 167 -58.80 75.42 -64.90
CA LYS A 167 -59.89 76.30 -65.35
C LYS A 167 -60.84 76.68 -64.21
N GLN A 168 -61.19 75.73 -63.34
CA GLN A 168 -62.00 75.98 -62.15
C GLN A 168 -61.27 76.88 -61.14
N MET A 169 -59.99 76.64 -60.86
CA MET A 169 -59.17 77.43 -59.94
C MET A 169 -59.06 78.89 -60.39
N LEU A 170 -58.83 79.13 -61.69
CA LEU A 170 -58.78 80.47 -62.27
C LEU A 170 -60.13 81.22 -62.19
N SER A 171 -61.24 80.49 -62.02
CA SER A 171 -62.56 81.08 -61.78
C SER A 171 -62.80 81.58 -60.35
N LEU A 172 -61.90 81.26 -59.39
CA LEU A 172 -62.04 81.65 -57.98
C LEU A 172 -61.69 83.12 -57.75
N ASP A 173 -62.48 83.83 -56.94
CA ASP A 173 -62.36 85.29 -56.80
C ASP A 173 -61.08 85.79 -56.13
N PHE A 174 -60.40 84.97 -55.30
CA PHE A 174 -59.07 85.33 -54.80
C PHE A 174 -57.98 85.07 -55.85
N VAL A 175 -58.13 84.04 -56.69
CA VAL A 175 -57.20 83.70 -57.77
C VAL A 175 -57.25 84.74 -58.89
N LYS A 176 -58.44 85.20 -59.29
CA LYS A 176 -58.63 86.33 -60.24
C LYS A 176 -57.92 87.63 -59.83
N ARG A 177 -57.56 87.78 -58.55
CA ARG A 177 -56.87 88.96 -58.01
C ARG A 177 -55.35 88.78 -57.91
N ALA A 178 -54.87 87.55 -57.99
CA ALA A 178 -53.46 87.16 -57.91
C ALA A 178 -52.85 86.94 -59.31
N ASP A 179 -51.53 87.04 -59.41
CA ASP A 179 -50.78 86.56 -60.56
C ASP A 179 -50.49 85.05 -60.40
N VAL A 180 -51.05 84.22 -61.27
CA VAL A 180 -50.80 82.77 -61.28
C VAL A 180 -49.56 82.47 -62.11
N LEU A 181 -48.57 81.82 -61.49
CA LEU A 181 -47.24 81.57 -62.01
C LEU A 181 -46.90 80.09 -61.97
N PHE A 182 -46.77 79.47 -63.13
CA PHE A 182 -46.38 78.08 -63.29
C PHE A 182 -44.85 77.95 -63.41
N LEU A 183 -44.30 76.94 -62.74
CA LEU A 183 -42.88 76.61 -62.77
C LEU A 183 -42.66 75.40 -63.69
N GLN A 184 -42.06 75.62 -64.85
CA GLN A 184 -41.63 74.55 -65.76
C GLN A 184 -40.17 74.20 -65.46
N ARG A 185 -39.99 73.14 -64.67
CA ARG A 185 -38.69 72.49 -64.42
C ARG A 185 -38.72 71.05 -64.92
N ARG A 186 -37.54 70.47 -65.17
CA ARG A 186 -37.40 69.04 -65.42
C ARG A 186 -37.08 68.28 -64.12
N ALA A 187 -37.03 66.95 -64.22
CA ALA A 187 -36.29 66.13 -63.28
C ALA A 187 -34.78 66.31 -63.53
N CYS A 188 -33.99 66.29 -62.45
CA CYS A 188 -32.54 66.30 -62.52
C CYS A 188 -32.07 65.03 -63.20
N SER A 189 -31.19 65.16 -64.21
CA SER A 189 -30.59 64.03 -64.93
C SER A 189 -29.12 63.81 -64.58
N LEU A 190 -28.51 64.76 -63.87
CA LEU A 190 -27.12 64.72 -63.43
C LEU A 190 -27.03 64.86 -61.91
N THR A 191 -25.99 64.26 -61.34
CA THR A 191 -25.54 64.52 -59.97
C THR A 191 -24.09 65.03 -60.00
N ILE A 192 -23.69 65.85 -59.02
CA ILE A 192 -22.31 66.32 -58.85
C ILE A 192 -21.71 65.78 -57.55
N SER A 193 -20.47 65.28 -57.66
CA SER A 193 -19.67 64.69 -56.59
C SER A 193 -18.26 65.28 -56.57
N ALA A 194 -17.38 64.76 -55.70
CA ALA A 194 -15.96 65.14 -55.67
C ALA A 194 -15.23 64.82 -56.99
N ASP A 195 -15.67 63.77 -57.70
CA ASP A 195 -15.10 63.32 -58.98
C ASP A 195 -15.70 64.06 -60.20
N GLY A 196 -16.60 65.02 -59.96
CA GLY A 196 -17.29 65.79 -60.99
C GLY A 196 -18.75 65.37 -61.20
N PHE A 197 -19.27 65.63 -62.40
CA PHE A 197 -20.64 65.31 -62.80
C PHE A 197 -20.77 63.87 -63.31
N SER A 198 -21.89 63.21 -62.97
CA SER A 198 -22.29 61.91 -63.49
C SER A 198 -23.79 61.84 -63.75
N GLU A 199 -24.22 60.94 -64.63
CA GLU A 199 -25.64 60.73 -64.94
C GLU A 199 -26.39 60.02 -63.80
N ILE A 200 -27.68 60.35 -63.64
CA ILE A 200 -28.61 59.61 -62.79
C ILE A 200 -29.30 58.56 -63.65
N HIS A 201 -28.95 57.28 -63.46
CA HIS A 201 -29.54 56.16 -64.19
C HIS A 201 -30.91 55.74 -63.63
N GLU A 202 -31.87 56.66 -63.61
CA GLU A 202 -33.25 56.44 -63.15
C GLU A 202 -34.23 56.46 -64.35
N PRO A 203 -34.80 55.31 -64.76
CA PRO A 203 -35.61 55.18 -65.99
C PRO A 203 -36.84 56.08 -66.06
N SER A 204 -37.38 56.53 -64.91
CA SER A 204 -38.51 57.45 -64.87
C SER A 204 -38.19 58.86 -65.35
N ILE A 205 -36.92 59.32 -65.30
CA ILE A 205 -36.53 60.70 -65.68
C ILE A 205 -36.99 61.06 -67.10
N SER A 206 -36.76 60.18 -68.07
CA SER A 206 -37.17 60.42 -69.47
C SER A 206 -38.69 60.56 -69.62
N ARG A 207 -39.45 59.69 -68.95
CA ARG A 207 -40.93 59.72 -68.95
C ARG A 207 -41.46 60.97 -68.27
N ILE A 208 -40.88 61.35 -67.14
CA ILE A 208 -41.19 62.58 -66.41
C ILE A 208 -40.95 63.80 -67.29
N ASN A 209 -39.79 63.90 -67.94
CA ASN A 209 -39.43 65.05 -68.76
C ASN A 209 -40.26 65.16 -70.05
N SER A 210 -40.68 64.03 -70.64
CA SER A 210 -41.68 64.01 -71.72
C SER A 210 -43.01 64.56 -71.21
N PHE A 211 -43.57 63.98 -70.13
CA PHE A 211 -44.85 64.41 -69.56
C PHE A 211 -44.87 65.91 -69.20
N VAL A 212 -43.78 66.44 -68.63
CA VAL A 212 -43.68 67.88 -68.33
C VAL A 212 -43.75 68.72 -69.62
N THR A 213 -43.21 68.25 -70.73
CA THR A 213 -43.34 68.93 -72.02
C THR A 213 -44.80 68.90 -72.48
N ASP A 214 -45.40 67.70 -72.53
CA ASP A 214 -46.77 67.46 -72.98
C ASP A 214 -47.82 68.23 -72.14
N LEU A 215 -47.65 68.28 -70.81
CA LEU A 215 -48.51 69.02 -69.90
C LEU A 215 -48.44 70.54 -70.14
N PHE A 216 -47.24 71.09 -70.32
CA PHE A 216 -47.08 72.53 -70.55
C PHE A 216 -47.53 72.95 -71.96
N ASP A 217 -47.41 72.07 -72.95
CA ASP A 217 -48.02 72.25 -74.27
C ASP A 217 -49.55 72.29 -74.15
N THR A 218 -50.15 71.32 -73.44
CA THR A 218 -51.60 71.29 -73.19
C THR A 218 -52.09 72.53 -72.43
N ILE A 219 -51.37 72.97 -71.38
CA ILE A 219 -51.70 74.19 -70.61
C ILE A 219 -51.68 75.43 -71.50
N ARG A 220 -50.67 75.58 -72.37
CA ARG A 220 -50.58 76.72 -73.29
C ARG A 220 -51.77 76.78 -74.24
N ASP A 221 -52.16 75.62 -74.78
CA ASP A 221 -53.17 75.54 -75.83
C ASP A 221 -54.60 75.64 -75.25
N GLU A 222 -54.85 75.06 -74.06
CA GLU A 222 -56.18 75.07 -73.41
C GLU A 222 -56.42 76.22 -72.42
N VAL A 223 -55.37 76.85 -71.89
CA VAL A 223 -55.44 77.92 -70.88
C VAL A 223 -54.49 79.07 -71.23
N PRO A 224 -54.72 79.76 -72.37
CA PRO A 224 -53.81 80.78 -72.88
C PRO A 224 -53.67 81.99 -71.95
N GLY A 225 -52.46 82.54 -71.89
CA GLY A 225 -52.15 83.74 -71.10
C GLY A 225 -51.67 83.49 -69.67
N LEU A 226 -51.50 82.23 -69.24
CA LEU A 226 -50.81 81.89 -68.00
C LEU A 226 -49.33 82.31 -68.04
N LYS A 227 -48.80 82.77 -66.89
CA LYS A 227 -47.38 83.07 -66.73
C LYS A 227 -46.63 81.77 -66.44
N VAL A 228 -45.63 81.46 -67.25
CA VAL A 228 -44.74 80.30 -67.07
C VAL A 228 -43.31 80.79 -66.87
N VAL A 229 -42.63 80.27 -65.85
CA VAL A 229 -41.18 80.36 -65.70
C VAL A 229 -40.61 79.05 -66.24
N LYS A 230 -39.99 79.07 -67.42
CA LYS A 230 -39.15 77.98 -67.88
C LYS A 230 -37.75 78.17 -67.31
N PHE A 231 -37.28 77.20 -66.53
CA PHE A 231 -35.93 77.21 -66.00
C PHE A 231 -34.94 76.57 -66.98
N ASP A 232 -33.67 76.97 -66.86
CA ASP A 232 -32.58 76.35 -67.60
C ASP A 232 -32.44 74.87 -67.23
N GLU A 233 -32.22 74.05 -68.25
CA GLU A 233 -32.06 72.60 -68.15
C GLU A 233 -30.64 72.26 -67.65
N GLU A 234 -29.64 73.10 -67.89
CA GLU A 234 -28.28 72.94 -67.35
C GLU A 234 -28.23 73.07 -65.82
N MET A 235 -29.20 73.75 -65.21
CA MET A 235 -29.33 73.87 -63.75
C MET A 235 -30.09 72.68 -63.11
N MET A 236 -30.49 71.66 -63.89
CA MET A 236 -31.21 70.47 -63.42
C MET A 236 -30.25 69.35 -62.99
N PHE A 237 -29.48 69.61 -61.95
CA PHE A 237 -28.61 68.63 -61.31
C PHE A 237 -28.74 68.65 -59.78
N THR A 238 -28.52 67.49 -59.17
CA THR A 238 -28.59 67.26 -57.72
C THR A 238 -27.18 67.02 -57.13
N SER A 239 -27.08 66.88 -55.82
CA SER A 239 -25.89 66.39 -55.13
C SER A 239 -26.27 65.85 -53.74
N LYS A 240 -25.33 65.21 -53.05
CA LYS A 240 -25.50 64.82 -51.63
C LYS A 240 -25.68 66.00 -50.68
N ASP A 241 -25.14 67.18 -51.05
CA ASP A 241 -25.31 68.44 -50.30
C ASP A 241 -26.56 69.24 -50.75
N ALA A 242 -27.42 68.70 -51.64
CA ALA A 242 -28.70 69.32 -51.97
C ALA A 242 -29.58 69.45 -50.71
N PRO A 243 -30.44 70.49 -50.58
CA PRO A 243 -31.14 70.80 -49.31
C PRO A 243 -32.02 69.68 -48.74
N TRP A 244 -32.42 68.72 -49.56
CA TRP A 244 -33.24 67.56 -49.20
C TRP A 244 -32.59 66.23 -49.63
N GLY A 245 -31.27 66.22 -49.78
CA GLY A 245 -30.49 65.08 -50.26
C GLY A 245 -30.62 64.81 -51.76
N GLU A 246 -29.82 63.87 -52.22
CA GLU A 246 -29.60 63.52 -53.62
C GLU A 246 -30.85 62.87 -54.25
N TRP A 247 -31.57 63.58 -55.12
CA TRP A 247 -32.77 63.05 -55.79
C TRP A 247 -33.16 63.82 -57.05
N LEU A 248 -33.86 63.14 -57.96
CA LEU A 248 -34.27 63.66 -59.27
C LEU A 248 -35.23 64.88 -59.20
N PHE A 249 -35.77 65.22 -58.04
CA PHE A 249 -36.58 66.44 -57.81
C PHE A 249 -35.97 67.41 -56.78
N HIS A 250 -34.74 67.16 -56.32
CA HIS A 250 -34.01 67.97 -55.36
C HIS A 250 -32.72 68.52 -56.01
N PRO A 251 -32.81 69.62 -56.78
CA PRO A 251 -31.61 70.24 -57.35
C PRO A 251 -30.71 70.84 -56.26
N VAL A 252 -29.48 71.23 -56.62
CA VAL A 252 -28.51 71.85 -55.69
C VAL A 252 -28.99 73.20 -55.12
N GLU A 253 -28.39 73.65 -54.01
CA GLU A 253 -28.77 74.87 -53.27
C GLU A 253 -28.77 76.14 -54.17
N GLU A 254 -27.88 76.16 -55.18
CA GLU A 254 -27.73 77.20 -56.20
C GLU A 254 -28.92 77.29 -57.17
N PHE A 255 -29.63 76.19 -57.47
CA PHE A 255 -30.80 76.24 -58.34
C PHE A 255 -31.90 77.12 -57.75
N TYR A 256 -32.13 77.03 -56.44
CA TYR A 256 -33.17 77.80 -55.76
C TYR A 256 -32.87 79.30 -55.77
N ASP A 257 -31.59 79.70 -55.81
CA ASP A 257 -31.19 81.10 -56.01
C ASP A 257 -31.49 81.60 -57.42
N TYR A 258 -31.09 80.81 -58.41
CA TYR A 258 -31.38 81.07 -59.82
C TYR A 258 -32.89 81.20 -60.04
N ALA A 259 -33.67 80.24 -59.57
CA ALA A 259 -35.12 80.22 -59.73
C ALA A 259 -35.81 81.41 -59.05
N ALA A 260 -35.43 81.74 -57.81
CA ALA A 260 -35.97 82.90 -57.12
C ALA A 260 -35.51 84.24 -57.74
N ASN A 261 -34.30 84.31 -58.32
CA ASN A 261 -33.85 85.48 -59.09
C ASN A 261 -34.68 85.69 -60.37
N GLU A 262 -35.01 84.64 -61.12
CA GLU A 262 -35.85 84.75 -62.31
C GLU A 262 -37.26 85.24 -61.94
N ILE A 263 -37.86 84.67 -60.90
CA ILE A 263 -39.16 85.12 -60.39
C ILE A 263 -39.07 86.57 -59.87
N ALA A 264 -38.03 86.91 -59.10
CA ALA A 264 -37.81 88.27 -58.62
C ALA A 264 -37.62 89.28 -59.77
N SER A 265 -37.06 88.85 -60.90
CA SER A 265 -36.92 89.67 -62.10
C SER A 265 -38.28 90.00 -62.71
N MET A 266 -39.21 89.04 -62.79
CA MET A 266 -40.57 89.25 -63.29
C MET A 266 -41.39 90.28 -62.48
N TYR A 267 -41.11 90.40 -61.18
CA TYR A 267 -41.84 91.30 -60.27
C TYR A 267 -41.05 92.57 -59.87
N GLY A 268 -39.92 92.86 -60.54
CA GLY A 268 -39.11 94.07 -60.30
C GLY A 268 -38.33 94.05 -58.97
N LEU A 269 -38.21 92.90 -58.32
CA LEU A 269 -37.53 92.70 -57.04
C LEU A 269 -36.04 92.32 -57.19
N LYS A 270 -35.55 92.06 -58.41
CA LYS A 270 -34.19 91.55 -58.70
C LYS A 270 -33.08 92.19 -57.88
N GLY A 271 -33.01 93.53 -57.84
CA GLY A 271 -31.96 94.24 -57.10
C GLY A 271 -32.02 94.02 -55.58
N ARG A 272 -33.23 93.97 -55.00
CA ARG A 272 -33.44 93.64 -53.57
C ARG A 272 -33.11 92.17 -53.31
N TYR A 273 -33.50 91.27 -54.21
CA TYR A 273 -33.20 89.84 -54.15
C TYR A 273 -31.71 89.54 -54.18
N LEU A 274 -30.98 90.02 -55.19
CA LEU A 274 -29.54 89.84 -55.29
C LEU A 274 -28.80 90.43 -54.10
N THR A 275 -29.27 91.57 -53.55
CA THR A 275 -28.69 92.15 -52.32
C THR A 275 -28.84 91.20 -51.13
N ALA A 276 -30.02 90.60 -50.91
CA ALA A 276 -30.26 89.65 -49.83
C ALA A 276 -29.46 88.34 -50.02
N LEU A 277 -29.38 87.84 -51.26
CA LEU A 277 -28.57 86.68 -51.63
C LEU A 277 -27.09 86.90 -51.29
N PHE A 278 -26.48 87.98 -51.77
CA PHE A 278 -25.06 88.23 -51.56
C PHE A 278 -24.71 88.62 -50.12
N LYS A 279 -25.58 89.34 -49.40
CA LYS A 279 -25.30 89.73 -48.01
C LYS A 279 -25.55 88.62 -47.01
N ASP A 280 -26.69 87.92 -47.10
CA ASP A 280 -27.16 87.04 -46.04
C ASP A 280 -26.89 85.57 -46.37
N ARG A 281 -27.40 85.08 -47.51
CA ARG A 281 -27.30 83.66 -47.91
C ARG A 281 -25.86 83.25 -48.23
N TYR A 282 -25.15 84.04 -49.04
CA TYR A 282 -23.75 83.74 -49.40
C TYR A 282 -22.83 83.79 -48.17
N ALA A 283 -23.01 84.78 -47.28
CA ALA A 283 -22.26 84.85 -46.02
C ALA A 283 -22.52 83.62 -45.14
N GLN A 284 -23.78 83.19 -44.99
CA GLN A 284 -24.12 81.95 -44.26
C GLN A 284 -23.46 80.71 -44.88
N ARG A 285 -23.44 80.57 -46.21
CA ARG A 285 -22.74 79.46 -46.90
C ARG A 285 -21.25 79.45 -46.60
N VAL A 286 -20.58 80.61 -46.66
CA VAL A 286 -19.15 80.72 -46.33
C VAL A 286 -18.88 80.33 -44.88
N GLN A 287 -19.74 80.72 -43.93
CA GLN A 287 -19.62 80.27 -42.53
C GLN A 287 -19.84 78.75 -42.40
N ARG A 288 -20.86 78.17 -43.04
CA ARG A 288 -21.09 76.70 -43.04
C ARG A 288 -19.87 75.94 -43.57
N ARG A 289 -19.28 76.39 -44.70
CA ARG A 289 -18.08 75.76 -45.28
C ARG A 289 -16.87 75.85 -44.34
N ARG A 290 -16.61 77.02 -43.75
CA ARG A 290 -15.52 77.22 -42.76
C ARG A 290 -15.67 76.39 -41.48
N ILE A 291 -16.91 76.10 -41.06
CA ILE A 291 -17.16 75.22 -39.92
C ILE A 291 -16.79 73.78 -40.28
N LYS A 292 -17.32 73.25 -41.40
CA LYS A 292 -16.96 71.92 -41.93
C LYS A 292 -15.45 71.75 -42.13
N GLU A 293 -14.77 72.79 -42.64
CA GLU A 293 -13.33 72.80 -42.87
C GLU A 293 -12.52 72.67 -41.58
N ARG A 294 -12.87 73.44 -40.53
CA ARG A 294 -12.23 73.31 -39.20
C ARG A 294 -12.52 71.98 -38.51
N GLU A 295 -13.73 71.45 -38.67
CA GLU A 295 -14.09 70.11 -38.17
C GLU A 295 -13.19 69.05 -38.82
N TYR A 296 -12.97 69.14 -40.14
CA TYR A 296 -12.05 68.25 -40.87
C TYR A 296 -10.59 68.42 -40.43
N GLU A 297 -10.09 69.65 -40.28
CA GLU A 297 -8.74 69.93 -39.76
C GLU A 297 -8.54 69.32 -38.37
N THR A 298 -9.56 69.43 -37.50
CA THR A 298 -9.54 68.91 -36.12
C THR A 298 -9.49 67.39 -36.12
N LEU A 299 -10.39 66.73 -36.87
CA LEU A 299 -10.42 65.28 -37.04
C LEU A 299 -9.12 64.72 -37.65
N SER A 300 -8.53 65.43 -38.61
CA SER A 300 -7.24 65.06 -39.21
C SER A 300 -6.11 65.12 -38.18
N ALA A 301 -6.06 66.16 -37.35
CA ALA A 301 -5.08 66.28 -36.26
C ALA A 301 -5.27 65.24 -35.14
N GLU A 302 -6.51 64.87 -34.82
CA GLU A 302 -6.81 63.77 -33.89
C GLU A 302 -6.40 62.41 -34.44
N HIS A 303 -6.67 62.16 -35.73
CA HIS A 303 -6.24 60.93 -36.41
C HIS A 303 -4.71 60.78 -36.40
N GLN A 304 -3.97 61.86 -36.69
CA GLN A 304 -2.50 61.85 -36.67
C GLN A 304 -1.94 61.48 -35.28
N LYS A 305 -2.52 62.02 -34.19
CA LYS A 305 -2.13 61.65 -32.81
C LYS A 305 -2.35 60.16 -32.52
N LEU A 306 -3.49 59.61 -32.93
CA LEU A 306 -3.80 58.19 -32.74
C LEU A 306 -2.83 57.27 -33.52
N VAL A 307 -2.34 57.72 -34.68
CA VAL A 307 -1.28 57.02 -35.43
C VAL A 307 0.04 57.04 -34.67
N GLU A 308 0.44 58.18 -34.10
CA GLU A 308 1.66 58.31 -33.29
C GLU A 308 1.60 57.46 -32.00
N GLU A 309 0.45 57.44 -31.31
CA GLU A 309 0.22 56.59 -30.14
C GLU A 309 0.28 55.10 -30.48
N ARG A 310 -0.32 54.68 -31.61
CA ARG A 310 -0.23 53.30 -32.11
C ARG A 310 1.22 52.89 -32.34
N ASP A 311 2.00 53.72 -33.02
CA ASP A 311 3.38 53.38 -33.39
C ASP A 311 4.29 53.30 -32.16
N ALA A 312 4.05 54.13 -31.14
CA ALA A 312 4.71 54.02 -29.84
C ALA A 312 4.37 52.71 -29.11
N LEU A 313 3.11 52.25 -29.16
CA LEU A 313 2.69 50.97 -28.56
C LEU A 313 3.29 49.75 -29.28
N VAL A 314 3.38 49.78 -30.61
CA VAL A 314 4.04 48.72 -31.39
C VAL A 314 5.52 48.60 -31.00
N ALA A 315 6.24 49.72 -30.89
CA ALA A 315 7.64 49.72 -30.45
C ALA A 315 7.83 49.15 -29.02
N GLN A 316 6.87 49.38 -28.11
CA GLN A 316 6.89 48.75 -26.77
C GLN A 316 6.63 47.25 -26.83
N GLN A 317 5.73 46.80 -27.71
CA GLN A 317 5.45 45.38 -27.92
C GLN A 317 6.68 44.63 -28.44
N ASP A 318 7.39 45.18 -29.43
CA ASP A 318 8.61 44.57 -29.99
C ASP A 318 9.74 44.47 -28.95
N ALA A 319 9.88 45.47 -28.08
CA ALA A 319 10.82 45.45 -26.97
C ALA A 319 10.50 44.34 -25.94
N LEU A 320 9.21 44.15 -25.60
CA LEU A 320 8.77 43.08 -24.71
C LEU A 320 8.93 41.68 -25.31
N VAL A 321 8.69 41.52 -26.62
CA VAL A 321 8.97 40.27 -27.34
C VAL A 321 10.47 39.94 -27.28
N THR A 322 11.33 40.92 -27.50
CA THR A 322 12.80 40.75 -27.40
C THR A 322 13.23 40.32 -25.99
N GLN A 323 12.64 40.91 -24.94
CA GLN A 323 12.91 40.50 -23.55
C GLN A 323 12.43 39.08 -23.24
N ARG A 324 11.22 38.71 -23.71
CA ARG A 324 10.68 37.34 -23.57
C ARG A 324 11.62 36.32 -24.20
N ASP A 325 12.09 36.58 -25.41
CA ASP A 325 12.90 35.63 -26.17
C ASP A 325 14.28 35.43 -25.51
N ALA A 326 14.85 36.48 -24.92
CA ALA A 326 16.06 36.37 -24.08
C ALA A 326 15.83 35.50 -22.83
N LEU A 327 14.69 35.65 -22.14
CA LEU A 327 14.33 34.84 -20.97
C LEU A 327 14.08 33.37 -21.31
N VAL A 328 13.54 33.07 -22.49
CA VAL A 328 13.39 31.68 -22.98
C VAL A 328 14.76 31.03 -23.16
N VAL A 329 15.71 31.73 -23.78
CA VAL A 329 17.09 31.22 -23.93
C VAL A 329 17.76 30.99 -22.57
N GLU A 330 17.58 31.88 -21.59
CA GLU A 330 18.10 31.67 -20.23
C GLU A 330 17.46 30.46 -19.54
N HIS A 331 16.14 30.29 -19.68
CA HIS A 331 15.42 29.14 -19.16
C HIS A 331 15.94 27.82 -19.75
N ASP A 332 16.16 27.74 -21.06
CA ASP A 332 16.64 26.52 -21.72
C ASP A 332 18.08 26.16 -21.29
N ILE A 333 18.93 27.18 -21.06
CA ILE A 333 20.27 26.99 -20.46
C ILE A 333 20.16 26.45 -19.03
N LEU A 334 19.21 26.93 -18.23
CA LEU A 334 18.97 26.43 -16.87
C LEU A 334 18.41 25.00 -16.86
N ALA A 335 17.51 24.67 -17.79
CA ALA A 335 16.97 23.33 -17.96
C ALA A 335 18.09 22.32 -18.29
N GLY A 336 18.97 22.64 -19.25
CA GLY A 336 20.12 21.79 -19.58
C GLY A 336 21.11 21.61 -18.42
N LYS A 337 21.33 22.65 -17.60
CA LYS A 337 22.12 22.52 -16.35
C LYS A 337 21.44 21.59 -15.33
N HIS A 338 20.12 21.67 -15.19
CA HIS A 338 19.36 20.79 -14.29
C HIS A 338 19.45 19.32 -14.73
N GLU A 339 19.36 19.03 -16.03
CA GLU A 339 19.49 17.68 -16.58
C GLU A 339 20.90 17.10 -16.36
N ALA A 340 21.95 17.90 -16.56
CA ALA A 340 23.33 17.51 -16.27
C ALA A 340 23.53 17.15 -14.78
N VAL A 341 23.02 17.97 -13.86
CA VAL A 341 23.08 17.69 -12.40
C VAL A 341 22.25 16.45 -12.02
N ALA A 342 21.12 16.19 -12.70
CA ALA A 342 20.35 14.98 -12.48
C ALA A 342 21.14 13.72 -12.90
N SER A 343 21.83 13.79 -14.04
CA SER A 343 22.69 12.70 -14.55
C SER A 343 23.88 12.44 -13.62
N GLU A 344 24.56 13.49 -13.14
CA GLU A 344 25.65 13.37 -12.17
C GLU A 344 25.19 12.71 -10.85
N ARG A 345 24.02 13.11 -10.33
CA ARG A 345 23.42 12.51 -9.13
C ARG A 345 23.09 11.02 -9.33
N GLN A 346 22.64 10.61 -10.51
CA GLN A 346 22.39 9.21 -10.79
C GLN A 346 23.70 8.41 -10.80
N ALA A 347 24.74 8.89 -11.49
CA ALA A 347 26.05 8.23 -11.52
C ALA A 347 26.67 8.08 -10.12
N LEU A 348 26.54 9.11 -9.26
CA LEU A 348 27.00 9.05 -7.86
C LEU A 348 26.17 8.07 -7.00
N ALA A 349 24.88 7.89 -7.29
CA ALA A 349 24.04 6.90 -6.61
C ALA A 349 24.45 5.47 -7.01
N GLU A 350 24.70 5.23 -8.29
CA GLU A 350 25.21 3.94 -8.80
C GLU A 350 26.59 3.60 -8.22
N GLU A 351 27.50 4.59 -8.12
CA GLU A 351 28.80 4.40 -7.47
C GLU A 351 28.66 4.07 -5.97
N ARG A 352 27.78 4.79 -5.26
CA ARG A 352 27.49 4.52 -3.84
C ARG A 352 27.01 3.08 -3.65
N ASP A 353 26.06 2.64 -4.48
CA ASP A 353 25.46 1.31 -4.33
C ASP A 353 26.47 0.19 -4.64
N ALA A 354 27.36 0.41 -5.62
CA ALA A 354 28.50 -0.47 -5.87
C ALA A 354 29.47 -0.55 -4.65
N ARG A 355 29.77 0.59 -4.00
CA ARG A 355 30.60 0.61 -2.78
C ARG A 355 29.93 -0.08 -1.59
N VAL A 356 28.60 0.03 -1.44
CA VAL A 356 27.85 -0.70 -0.41
C VAL A 356 27.96 -2.21 -0.65
N ALA A 357 27.70 -2.68 -1.88
CA ALA A 357 27.84 -4.09 -2.23
C ALA A 357 29.27 -4.63 -1.99
N GLN A 358 30.30 -3.82 -2.25
CA GLN A 358 31.69 -4.16 -1.93
C GLN A 358 31.92 -4.29 -0.41
N SER A 359 31.36 -3.36 0.39
CA SER A 359 31.44 -3.40 1.86
C SER A 359 30.76 -4.64 2.42
N ASP A 360 29.57 -4.98 1.94
CA ASP A 360 28.82 -6.17 2.37
C ASP A 360 29.58 -7.46 2.05
N ALA A 361 30.19 -7.54 0.86
CA ALA A 361 31.03 -8.68 0.47
C ALA A 361 32.27 -8.83 1.36
N LEU A 362 32.95 -7.73 1.70
CA LEU A 362 34.08 -7.73 2.64
C LEU A 362 33.65 -8.13 4.06
N GLN A 363 32.48 -7.67 4.52
CA GLN A 363 31.93 -8.07 5.81
C GLN A 363 31.61 -9.56 5.87
N ALA A 364 31.00 -10.12 4.81
CA ALA A 364 30.75 -11.56 4.69
C ALA A 364 32.06 -12.37 4.68
N GLN A 365 33.10 -11.89 3.99
CA GLN A 365 34.43 -12.50 4.02
C GLN A 365 35.04 -12.48 5.43
N HIS A 366 34.92 -11.35 6.14
CA HIS A 366 35.39 -11.23 7.53
C HIS A 366 34.65 -12.19 8.49
N GLN A 367 33.33 -12.33 8.36
CA GLN A 367 32.54 -13.27 9.16
C GLN A 367 32.92 -14.73 8.88
N SER A 368 33.13 -15.08 7.60
CA SER A 368 33.61 -16.40 7.20
C SER A 368 35.00 -16.71 7.79
N LEU A 369 35.93 -15.76 7.71
CA LEU A 369 37.28 -15.91 8.28
C LEU A 369 37.25 -16.01 9.81
N ALA A 370 36.37 -15.26 10.49
CA ALA A 370 36.18 -15.37 11.93
C ALA A 370 35.68 -16.77 12.33
N GLY A 371 34.67 -17.30 11.63
CA GLY A 371 34.16 -18.66 11.86
C GLY A 371 35.21 -19.75 11.59
N GLN A 372 36.06 -19.59 10.57
CA GLN A 372 37.22 -20.46 10.36
C GLN A 372 38.21 -20.39 11.53
N HIS A 373 38.47 -19.19 12.06
CA HIS A 373 39.40 -19.00 13.15
C HIS A 373 38.86 -19.56 14.48
N GLU A 374 37.55 -19.50 14.71
CA GLU A 374 36.87 -20.18 15.83
C GLU A 374 36.94 -21.70 15.68
N ALA A 375 36.69 -22.24 14.49
CA ALA A 375 36.79 -23.69 14.23
C ALA A 375 38.22 -24.22 14.48
N VAL A 376 39.25 -23.52 14.02
CA VAL A 376 40.66 -23.88 14.29
C VAL A 376 41.01 -23.74 15.77
N ALA A 377 40.43 -22.76 16.49
CA ALA A 377 40.61 -22.64 17.93
C ALA A 377 39.98 -23.82 18.69
N ALA A 378 38.78 -24.25 18.29
CA ALA A 378 38.10 -25.42 18.86
C ALA A 378 38.88 -26.71 18.56
N GLU A 379 39.36 -26.91 17.33
CA GLU A 379 40.18 -28.07 16.96
C GLU A 379 41.47 -28.12 17.79
N ARG A 380 42.15 -26.99 18.00
CA ARG A 380 43.33 -26.88 18.88
C ARG A 380 43.01 -27.22 20.34
N GLN A 381 41.83 -26.85 20.83
CA GLN A 381 41.39 -27.18 22.18
C GLN A 381 41.15 -28.69 22.31
N THR A 382 40.44 -29.31 21.38
CA THR A 382 40.24 -30.78 21.33
C THR A 382 41.59 -31.52 21.28
N LEU A 383 42.51 -31.10 20.41
CA LEU A 383 43.85 -31.71 20.31
C LEU A 383 44.68 -31.53 21.60
N ALA A 384 44.49 -30.43 22.35
CA ALA A 384 45.13 -30.25 23.65
C ALA A 384 44.53 -31.19 24.71
N GLU A 385 43.22 -31.37 24.73
CA GLU A 385 42.53 -32.32 25.60
C GLU A 385 42.90 -33.78 25.29
N GLU A 386 42.97 -34.16 24.01
CA GLU A 386 43.47 -35.47 23.57
C GLU A 386 44.92 -35.70 23.99
N ARG A 387 45.80 -34.70 23.79
CA ARG A 387 47.20 -34.76 24.25
C ARG A 387 47.28 -34.97 25.76
N ASP A 388 46.48 -34.25 26.54
CA ASP A 388 46.53 -34.32 28.00
C ASP A 388 45.93 -35.64 28.51
N ALA A 389 44.92 -36.19 27.83
CA ALA A 389 44.42 -37.54 28.06
C ALA A 389 45.47 -38.63 27.73
N LEU A 390 46.22 -38.47 26.63
CA LEU A 390 47.33 -39.38 26.27
C LEU A 390 48.49 -39.30 27.28
N ILE A 391 48.78 -38.10 27.82
CA ILE A 391 49.77 -37.93 28.90
C ILE A 391 49.28 -38.66 30.17
N ALA A 392 48.00 -38.50 30.54
CA ALA A 392 47.44 -39.20 31.69
C ALA A 392 47.45 -40.73 31.51
N GLN A 393 47.15 -41.24 30.31
CA GLN A 393 47.27 -42.67 29.98
C GLN A 393 48.72 -43.16 30.06
N ARG A 394 49.69 -42.41 29.53
CA ARG A 394 51.13 -42.71 29.66
C ARG A 394 51.53 -42.80 31.12
N ASP A 395 51.09 -41.87 31.95
CA ASP A 395 51.48 -41.82 33.36
C ASP A 395 50.82 -42.93 34.18
N ALA A 396 49.58 -43.32 33.84
CA ALA A 396 48.94 -44.53 34.37
C ALA A 396 49.70 -45.80 33.99
N LEU A 397 50.11 -45.95 32.72
CA LEU A 397 50.91 -47.08 32.24
C LEU A 397 52.31 -47.14 32.87
N LEU A 398 52.93 -45.99 33.16
CA LEU A 398 54.18 -45.91 33.90
C LEU A 398 53.99 -46.36 35.36
N ALA A 399 52.92 -45.93 36.03
CA ALA A 399 52.59 -46.37 37.38
C ALA A 399 52.24 -47.87 37.45
N GLU A 400 51.57 -48.41 36.42
CA GLU A 400 51.31 -49.84 36.26
C GLU A 400 52.63 -50.61 36.07
N ARG A 401 53.50 -50.17 35.15
CA ARG A 401 54.85 -50.73 34.96
C ARG A 401 55.64 -50.75 36.27
N ASP A 402 55.64 -49.66 37.03
CA ASP A 402 56.38 -49.54 38.29
C ASP A 402 55.75 -50.40 39.41
N THR A 403 54.46 -50.72 39.30
CA THR A 403 53.79 -51.70 40.15
C THR A 403 54.17 -53.12 39.76
N LEU A 404 54.18 -53.42 38.45
CA LEU A 404 54.60 -54.72 37.91
C LEU A 404 56.07 -55.01 38.22
N ALA A 405 56.94 -53.99 38.16
CA ALA A 405 58.35 -54.10 38.53
C ALA A 405 58.52 -54.45 40.01
N ARG A 406 57.81 -53.76 40.92
CA ARG A 406 57.79 -54.10 42.36
C ARG A 406 57.21 -55.49 42.64
N GLN A 407 56.19 -55.92 41.89
CA GLN A 407 55.68 -57.29 41.96
C GLN A 407 56.73 -58.31 41.50
N HIS A 408 57.44 -58.04 40.41
CA HIS A 408 58.54 -58.88 39.93
C HIS A 408 59.70 -58.96 40.94
N GLU A 409 60.05 -57.86 41.58
CA GLU A 409 61.06 -57.81 42.64
C GLU A 409 60.61 -58.62 43.87
N ALA A 410 59.35 -58.46 44.31
CA ALA A 410 58.78 -59.26 45.39
C ALA A 410 58.77 -60.77 45.07
N VAL A 411 58.37 -61.16 43.86
CA VAL A 411 58.40 -62.57 43.40
C VAL A 411 59.84 -63.08 43.26
N ALA A 412 60.81 -62.24 42.91
CA ALA A 412 62.22 -62.61 42.91
C ALA A 412 62.75 -62.84 44.34
N THR A 413 62.38 -61.99 45.30
CA THR A 413 62.68 -62.18 46.72
C THR A 413 62.02 -63.45 47.27
N GLU A 414 60.74 -63.68 47.00
CA GLU A 414 60.01 -64.89 47.39
C GLU A 414 60.65 -66.16 46.80
N ARG A 415 61.04 -66.13 45.51
CA ARG A 415 61.80 -67.22 44.88
C ARG A 415 63.15 -67.47 45.54
N GLN A 416 63.84 -66.43 46.00
CA GLN A 416 65.10 -66.59 46.71
C GLN A 416 64.87 -67.17 48.11
N THR A 417 63.86 -66.70 48.86
CA THR A 417 63.45 -67.30 50.14
C THR A 417 63.08 -68.78 49.97
N LEU A 418 62.29 -69.12 48.96
CA LEU A 418 61.93 -70.51 48.64
C LEU A 418 63.14 -71.35 48.21
N ALA A 419 64.17 -70.76 47.60
CA ALA A 419 65.41 -71.46 47.27
C ALA A 419 66.24 -71.72 48.55
N GLU A 420 66.32 -70.75 49.46
CA GLU A 420 66.96 -70.89 50.77
C GLU A 420 66.23 -71.94 51.65
N GLU A 421 64.90 -71.94 51.67
CA GLU A 421 64.07 -72.99 52.29
C GLU A 421 64.30 -74.36 51.66
N ARG A 422 64.34 -74.45 50.32
CA ARG A 422 64.64 -75.70 49.61
C ARG A 422 66.02 -76.23 49.98
N ASP A 423 67.03 -75.37 50.07
CA ASP A 423 68.40 -75.77 50.37
C ASP A 423 68.56 -76.14 51.86
N ALA A 424 67.79 -75.51 52.75
CA ALA A 424 67.63 -75.96 54.14
C ALA A 424 66.94 -77.33 54.24
N LEU A 425 65.88 -77.57 53.46
CA LEU A 425 65.20 -78.88 53.38
C LEU A 425 66.10 -79.97 52.75
N ILE A 426 66.93 -79.63 51.77
CA ILE A 426 67.97 -80.53 51.22
C ILE A 426 68.98 -80.87 52.32
N THR A 427 69.43 -79.89 53.09
CA THR A 427 70.36 -80.10 54.22
C THR A 427 69.73 -80.99 55.30
N GLN A 428 68.44 -80.79 55.64
CA GLN A 428 67.71 -81.67 56.56
C GLN A 428 67.54 -83.08 55.99
N ARG A 429 67.19 -83.23 54.70
CA ARG A 429 67.12 -84.52 54.02
C ARG A 429 68.46 -85.25 54.09
N ASP A 430 69.57 -84.56 53.85
CA ASP A 430 70.90 -85.18 53.83
C ASP A 430 71.36 -85.56 55.24
N ALA A 431 70.99 -84.78 56.26
CA ALA A 431 71.15 -85.17 57.66
C ALA A 431 70.31 -86.41 58.01
N LEU A 432 69.04 -86.48 57.59
CA LEU A 432 68.17 -87.65 57.78
C LEU A 432 68.65 -88.88 57.00
N LEU A 433 69.27 -88.70 55.84
CA LEU A 433 69.90 -89.79 55.09
C LEU A 433 71.14 -90.31 55.81
N ALA A 434 71.99 -89.43 56.36
CA ALA A 434 73.12 -89.83 57.19
C ALA A 434 72.68 -90.52 58.50
N GLU A 435 71.58 -90.08 59.12
CA GLU A 435 70.97 -90.73 60.28
C GLU A 435 70.39 -92.11 59.90
N ARG A 436 69.69 -92.21 58.76
CA ARG A 436 69.21 -93.48 58.20
C ARG A 436 70.37 -94.44 57.93
N ASP A 437 71.47 -93.97 57.35
CA ASP A 437 72.62 -94.82 57.02
C ASP A 437 73.37 -95.25 58.27
N THR A 438 73.40 -94.40 59.30
CA THR A 438 73.87 -94.76 60.64
C THR A 438 72.98 -95.83 61.28
N LEU A 439 71.65 -95.68 61.20
CA LEU A 439 70.66 -96.67 61.67
C LEU A 439 70.75 -97.97 60.88
N ALA A 440 71.00 -97.93 59.57
CA ALA A 440 71.21 -99.11 58.74
C ALA A 440 72.49 -99.86 59.17
N GLY A 441 73.60 -99.15 59.39
CA GLY A 441 74.83 -99.74 59.93
C GLY A 441 74.64 -100.34 61.34
N GLN A 442 73.87 -99.68 62.21
CA GLN A 442 73.47 -100.25 63.50
C GLN A 442 72.60 -101.51 63.33
N HIS A 443 71.68 -101.52 62.38
CA HIS A 443 70.81 -102.65 62.12
C HIS A 443 71.54 -103.84 61.47
N GLU A 444 72.57 -103.58 60.65
CA GLU A 444 73.51 -104.60 60.16
C GLU A 444 74.38 -105.14 61.31
N ALA A 445 74.89 -104.29 62.20
CA ALA A 445 75.63 -104.71 63.38
C ALA A 445 74.78 -105.61 64.30
N VAL A 446 73.54 -105.23 64.58
CA VAL A 446 72.58 -106.05 65.36
C VAL A 446 72.18 -107.33 64.61
N ALA A 447 72.13 -107.31 63.27
CA ALA A 447 71.88 -108.52 62.49
C ALA A 447 73.07 -109.50 62.54
N ALA A 448 74.30 -108.99 62.47
CA ALA A 448 75.52 -109.78 62.64
C ALA A 448 75.62 -110.34 64.08
N GLU A 449 75.35 -109.53 65.09
CA GLU A 449 75.33 -109.95 66.50
C GLU A 449 74.25 -111.02 66.75
N ARG A 450 73.07 -110.89 66.13
CA ARG A 450 72.03 -111.93 66.13
C ARG A 450 72.46 -113.21 65.41
N GLN A 451 73.22 -113.10 64.32
CA GLN A 451 73.76 -114.26 63.60
C GLN A 451 74.79 -115.00 64.47
N THR A 452 75.71 -114.29 65.11
CA THR A 452 76.67 -114.87 66.08
C THR A 452 75.94 -115.52 67.26
N LEU A 453 74.94 -114.86 67.85
CA LEU A 453 74.11 -115.44 68.92
C LEU A 453 73.29 -116.66 68.46
N ALA A 454 72.88 -116.72 67.19
CA ALA A 454 72.22 -117.90 66.63
C ALA A 454 73.20 -119.08 66.47
N GLU A 455 74.42 -118.81 66.01
CA GLU A 455 75.49 -119.81 65.91
C GLU A 455 75.92 -120.32 67.29
N GLU A 456 76.06 -119.45 68.30
CA GLU A 456 76.28 -119.82 69.70
C GLU A 456 75.13 -120.65 70.27
N ARG A 457 73.87 -120.24 70.01
CA ARG A 457 72.68 -121.00 70.43
C ARG A 457 72.67 -122.39 69.81
N ASP A 458 72.99 -122.51 68.52
CA ASP A 458 72.96 -123.80 67.81
C ASP A 458 74.12 -124.71 68.26
N ALA A 459 75.29 -124.13 68.58
CA ALA A 459 76.38 -124.85 69.26
C ALA A 459 75.98 -125.33 70.67
N LEU A 460 75.26 -124.51 71.46
CA LEU A 460 74.72 -124.90 72.76
C LEU A 460 73.62 -125.98 72.65
N ILE A 461 72.79 -125.94 71.59
CA ILE A 461 71.82 -127.00 71.29
C ILE A 461 72.54 -128.31 70.95
N ALA A 462 73.60 -128.27 70.14
CA ALA A 462 74.41 -129.46 69.85
C ALA A 462 75.09 -130.03 71.12
N GLN A 463 75.61 -129.18 72.01
CA GLN A 463 76.12 -129.61 73.32
C GLN A 463 75.03 -130.22 74.21
N ARG A 464 73.84 -129.59 74.25
CA ARG A 464 72.67 -130.12 74.97
C ARG A 464 72.28 -131.50 74.45
N ASP A 465 72.28 -131.71 73.15
CA ASP A 465 71.85 -132.97 72.54
C ASP A 465 72.88 -134.09 72.77
N LEU A 466 74.18 -133.76 72.77
CA LEU A 466 75.23 -134.66 73.25
C LEU A 466 75.06 -135.03 74.74
N LEU A 467 74.72 -134.05 75.60
CA LEU A 467 74.44 -134.30 77.02
C LEU A 467 73.17 -135.13 77.24
N ILE A 468 72.13 -134.95 76.42
CA ILE A 468 70.91 -135.77 76.43
C ILE A 468 71.24 -137.20 76.01
N ALA A 469 71.99 -137.41 74.92
CA ALA A 469 72.41 -138.74 74.50
C ALA A 469 73.29 -139.44 75.57
N ALA A 470 74.17 -138.71 76.24
CA ALA A 470 74.97 -139.22 77.36
C ALA A 470 74.09 -139.56 78.58
N ARG A 471 73.11 -138.71 78.92
CA ARG A 471 72.11 -138.97 79.98
C ARG A 471 71.28 -140.21 79.67
N ASP A 472 70.83 -140.39 78.44
CA ASP A 472 69.96 -141.51 78.06
C ASP A 472 70.73 -142.82 78.02
N THR A 473 72.01 -142.78 77.63
CA THR A 473 72.95 -143.90 77.80
C THR A 473 73.12 -144.26 79.29
N LEU A 474 73.32 -143.26 80.15
CA LEU A 474 73.45 -143.46 81.60
C LEU A 474 72.15 -143.96 82.25
N ALA A 475 70.98 -143.53 81.75
CA ALA A 475 69.68 -144.02 82.18
C ALA A 475 69.50 -145.51 81.80
N SER A 476 69.82 -145.90 80.57
CA SER A 476 69.81 -147.31 80.15
C SER A 476 70.76 -148.20 80.98
N GLN A 477 71.94 -147.69 81.33
CA GLN A 477 72.85 -148.38 82.27
C GLN A 477 72.23 -148.51 83.67
N LYS A 478 71.60 -147.44 84.18
CA LYS A 478 70.92 -147.44 85.48
C LYS A 478 69.74 -148.42 85.51
N ASP A 479 68.96 -148.51 84.44
CA ASP A 479 67.81 -149.42 84.34
C ASP A 479 68.28 -150.88 84.26
N THR A 480 69.39 -151.16 83.55
CA THR A 480 70.06 -152.47 83.58
C THR A 480 70.48 -152.86 85.01
N VAL A 481 71.17 -151.96 85.73
CA VAL A 481 71.58 -152.18 87.13
C VAL A 481 70.38 -152.28 88.09
N ALA A 482 69.26 -151.60 87.79
CA ALA A 482 68.03 -151.71 88.56
C ALA A 482 67.37 -153.09 88.38
N ALA A 483 67.36 -153.63 87.16
CA ALA A 483 66.87 -154.98 86.87
C ALA A 483 67.73 -156.06 87.56
N GLU A 484 69.06 -155.92 87.54
CA GLU A 484 69.97 -156.80 88.29
C GLU A 484 69.71 -156.75 89.80
N ARG A 485 69.49 -155.56 90.37
CA ARG A 485 69.14 -155.39 91.78
C ARG A 485 67.78 -156.00 92.13
N GLN A 486 66.79 -155.89 91.24
CA GLN A 486 65.47 -156.47 91.43
C GLN A 486 65.55 -158.01 91.50
N ALA A 487 66.30 -158.64 90.59
CA ALA A 487 66.51 -160.09 90.62
C ALA A 487 67.21 -160.57 91.91
N ILE A 488 68.21 -159.82 92.40
CA ILE A 488 68.88 -160.11 93.68
C ILE A 488 67.94 -159.91 94.89
N ALA A 489 67.04 -158.93 94.84
CA ALA A 489 66.06 -158.70 95.90
C ALA A 489 65.04 -159.85 95.98
N GLU A 490 64.52 -160.31 94.85
CA GLU A 490 63.56 -161.42 94.78
C GLU A 490 64.17 -162.75 95.30
N GLU A 491 65.44 -163.03 94.97
CA GLU A 491 66.18 -164.18 95.54
C GLU A 491 66.34 -164.05 97.07
N ARG A 492 66.56 -162.82 97.56
CA ARG A 492 66.75 -162.54 98.99
C ARG A 492 65.45 -162.64 99.78
N ASP A 493 64.32 -162.19 99.23
CA ASP A 493 63.00 -162.27 99.87
C ASP A 493 62.51 -163.72 99.95
N ALA A 494 62.72 -164.53 98.91
CA ALA A 494 62.45 -165.97 98.94
C ALA A 494 63.21 -166.69 100.07
N ARG A 495 64.45 -166.25 100.34
CA ARG A 495 65.28 -166.76 101.43
C ARG A 495 64.86 -166.24 102.81
N ALA A 496 64.42 -164.99 102.91
CA ALA A 496 63.90 -164.40 104.15
C ALA A 496 62.63 -165.14 104.61
N PHE A 497 61.71 -165.43 103.69
CA PHE A 497 60.49 -166.20 103.97
C PHE A 497 60.78 -167.60 104.52
N GLN A 498 61.78 -168.31 103.99
CA GLN A 498 62.23 -169.59 104.56
C GLN A 498 62.74 -169.47 106.00
N CYS A 499 63.47 -168.39 106.33
CA CYS A 499 63.94 -168.16 107.70
C CYS A 499 62.80 -167.81 108.67
N GLU A 500 61.76 -167.11 108.22
CA GLU A 500 60.61 -166.73 109.05
C GLU A 500 59.75 -167.95 109.43
N VAL A 501 59.49 -168.87 108.50
CA VAL A 501 58.79 -170.14 108.78
C VAL A 501 59.52 -170.97 109.86
N LEU A 502 60.85 -171.07 109.77
CA LEU A 502 61.67 -171.78 110.76
C LEU A 502 61.69 -171.08 112.14
N ALA A 503 61.55 -169.75 112.18
CA ALA A 503 61.47 -169.02 113.45
C ALA A 503 60.14 -169.27 114.18
N VAL A 504 59.03 -169.41 113.45
CA VAL A 504 57.72 -169.73 114.04
C VAL A 504 57.72 -171.14 114.66
N GLU A 505 58.33 -172.13 114.01
CA GLU A 505 58.47 -173.48 114.59
C GLU A 505 59.30 -173.48 115.89
N ARG A 506 60.38 -172.68 115.95
CA ARG A 506 61.21 -172.52 117.16
C ARG A 506 60.41 -171.93 118.32
N ASP A 507 59.63 -170.87 118.08
CA ASP A 507 58.93 -170.16 119.16
C ASP A 507 57.75 -170.97 119.70
N ALA A 508 57.10 -171.79 118.87
CA ALA A 508 56.10 -172.77 119.30
C ALA A 508 56.69 -173.86 120.22
N LEU A 509 57.95 -174.26 120.01
CA LEU A 509 58.66 -175.21 120.87
C LEU A 509 59.07 -174.58 122.21
N LEU A 510 59.50 -173.31 122.22
CA LEU A 510 59.81 -172.58 123.46
C LEU A 510 58.58 -172.36 124.33
N GLY A 511 57.43 -171.99 123.76
CA GLY A 511 56.17 -171.86 124.53
C GLY A 511 55.73 -173.17 125.22
N ARG A 512 56.00 -174.33 124.59
CA ARG A 512 55.80 -175.65 125.23
C ARG A 512 56.74 -175.89 126.40
N HIS A 513 57.98 -175.44 126.32
CA HIS A 513 58.98 -175.61 127.38
C HIS A 513 58.62 -174.81 128.64
N ASP A 514 58.22 -173.54 128.48
CA ASP A 514 57.91 -172.67 129.62
C ASP A 514 56.65 -173.08 130.38
N THR A 515 55.67 -173.64 129.67
CA THR A 515 54.45 -174.20 130.30
C THR A 515 54.81 -175.34 131.26
N VAL A 516 55.63 -176.30 130.80
CA VAL A 516 56.11 -177.44 131.61
C VAL A 516 56.95 -176.99 132.81
N ALA A 517 57.77 -175.94 132.65
CA ALA A 517 58.54 -175.37 133.74
C ALA A 517 57.65 -174.78 134.85
N SER A 518 56.53 -174.14 134.48
CA SER A 518 55.58 -173.56 135.43
C SER A 518 54.83 -174.63 136.26
N GLU A 519 54.43 -175.74 135.62
CA GLU A 519 53.77 -176.87 136.28
C GLU A 519 54.69 -177.55 137.31
N HIS A 520 55.97 -177.71 136.97
CA HIS A 520 56.99 -178.23 137.90
C HIS A 520 57.18 -177.33 139.14
N GLN A 521 57.08 -176.00 138.97
CA GLN A 521 57.20 -175.05 140.08
C GLN A 521 55.94 -175.04 140.97
N ALA A 522 54.76 -175.32 140.41
CA ALA A 522 53.53 -175.49 141.18
C ALA A 522 53.59 -176.76 142.06
N LEU A 523 53.99 -177.91 141.48
CA LEU A 523 54.17 -179.16 142.22
C LEU A 523 55.14 -179.03 143.40
N ALA A 524 56.22 -178.25 143.24
CA ALA A 524 57.20 -178.04 144.30
C ALA A 524 56.60 -177.38 145.55
N LYS A 525 55.70 -176.40 145.38
CA LYS A 525 55.05 -175.70 146.51
C LYS A 525 54.04 -176.57 147.27
N GLU A 526 53.33 -177.46 146.59
CA GLU A 526 52.43 -178.42 147.27
C GLU A 526 53.23 -179.43 148.10
N LEU A 527 54.41 -179.84 147.62
CA LEU A 527 55.33 -180.72 148.36
C LEU A 527 55.86 -180.09 149.65
N ASP A 528 56.21 -178.80 149.64
CA ASP A 528 56.62 -178.07 150.86
C ASP A 528 55.46 -177.92 151.86
N ALA A 529 54.22 -177.70 151.39
CA ALA A 529 53.05 -177.63 152.25
C ALA A 529 52.75 -178.98 152.94
N LEU A 530 52.90 -180.09 152.20
CA LEU A 530 52.80 -181.46 152.73
C LEU A 530 53.89 -181.78 153.77
N ALA A 531 55.10 -181.25 153.59
CA ALA A 531 56.18 -181.40 154.56
C ALA A 531 55.88 -180.69 155.90
N ALA A 532 55.35 -179.46 155.85
CA ALA A 532 55.00 -178.70 157.05
C ALA A 532 53.89 -179.36 157.89
N GLN A 533 52.88 -179.97 157.26
CA GLN A 533 51.83 -180.71 157.97
C GLN A 533 52.36 -181.95 158.69
N ARG A 534 53.29 -182.69 158.06
CA ARG A 534 53.93 -183.87 158.66
C ARG A 534 54.64 -183.52 159.98
N ASP A 535 55.36 -182.40 160.00
CA ASP A 535 56.19 -182.03 161.14
C ASP A 535 55.36 -181.51 162.32
N ALA A 536 54.21 -180.87 162.06
CA ALA A 536 53.23 -180.51 163.09
C ALA A 536 52.63 -181.75 163.80
N LEU A 537 52.30 -182.80 163.05
CA LEU A 537 51.74 -184.05 163.60
C LEU A 537 52.79 -184.87 164.39
N LEU A 538 54.06 -184.80 163.99
CA LEU A 538 55.16 -185.42 164.75
C LEU A 538 55.36 -184.75 166.13
N ALA A 539 55.19 -183.44 166.23
CA ALA A 539 55.24 -182.73 167.52
C ALA A 539 54.10 -183.15 168.48
N GLU A 540 52.91 -183.44 167.94
CA GLU A 540 51.74 -183.86 168.73
C GLU A 540 51.93 -185.29 169.33
N ARG A 541 52.54 -186.19 168.56
CA ARG A 541 52.95 -187.53 169.03
C ARG A 541 53.86 -187.47 170.27
N ASP A 542 54.84 -186.57 170.26
CA ASP A 542 55.86 -186.48 171.31
C ASP A 542 55.31 -185.84 172.60
N ALA A 543 54.35 -184.92 172.48
CA ALA A 543 53.61 -184.38 173.62
C ALA A 543 52.80 -185.45 174.39
N LEU A 544 52.29 -186.47 173.70
CA LEU A 544 51.56 -187.59 174.31
C LEU A 544 52.49 -188.58 175.02
N LEU A 545 53.65 -188.90 174.43
CA LEU A 545 54.69 -189.72 175.07
C LEU A 545 55.21 -189.08 176.37
N ALA A 546 55.36 -187.75 176.41
CA ALA A 546 55.71 -186.99 177.61
C ALA A 546 54.68 -187.09 178.76
N ARG A 547 53.49 -187.67 178.50
CA ARG A 547 52.46 -187.94 179.52
C ARG A 547 52.59 -189.34 180.13
N GLN A 548 53.17 -190.31 179.43
CA GLN A 548 53.50 -191.64 179.99
C GLN A 548 54.61 -191.55 181.06
N GLY A 549 55.59 -190.66 180.91
CA GLY A 549 56.72 -190.55 181.85
C GLY A 549 56.38 -189.95 183.22
N ARG A 550 55.38 -189.07 183.33
CA ARG A 550 55.24 -188.16 184.49
C ARG A 550 54.55 -188.75 185.73
N ARG A 551 54.26 -190.05 185.75
CA ARG A 551 53.78 -190.78 186.95
C ARG A 551 54.79 -191.77 187.56
N LEU A 552 56.04 -191.80 187.08
CA LEU A 552 57.05 -192.80 187.47
C LEU A 552 58.17 -192.33 188.43
N LEU A 553 58.45 -191.01 188.62
CA LEU A 553 59.80 -190.59 189.07
C LEU A 553 59.90 -189.46 190.11
N LYS A 554 59.04 -189.42 191.15
CA LYS A 554 59.15 -188.44 192.27
C LYS A 554 59.81 -189.00 193.56
N PHE A 555 60.83 -189.85 193.44
CA PHE A 555 61.59 -190.41 194.58
C PHE A 555 63.11 -190.56 194.26
N LEU A 556 63.97 -189.72 194.89
CA LEU A 556 65.46 -189.78 195.04
C LEU A 556 66.32 -189.63 193.74
N ASN A 557 67.55 -189.06 193.63
CA ASN A 557 68.65 -188.55 194.52
C ASN A 557 69.78 -189.56 194.84
N PRO A 558 71.13 -189.29 194.77
CA PRO A 558 71.90 -188.02 194.54
C PRO A 558 73.13 -188.06 193.55
N SER A 559 73.93 -186.95 193.50
CA SER A 559 75.40 -186.82 193.14
C SER A 559 75.91 -186.53 191.69
N VAL A 560 77.07 -185.82 191.59
CA VAL A 560 78.09 -185.74 190.46
C VAL A 560 77.73 -184.95 189.15
N SER A 561 78.61 -184.40 188.26
CA SER A 561 79.83 -183.52 188.33
C SER A 561 80.34 -183.03 186.93
N LEU A 562 81.11 -181.92 186.85
CA LEU A 562 82.34 -181.62 186.03
C LEU A 562 82.43 -181.75 184.46
N PHE A 563 83.26 -180.85 183.86
CA PHE A 563 83.96 -180.89 182.52
C PHE A 563 83.07 -180.85 181.23
N ASP A 564 83.49 -180.41 180.01
CA ASP A 564 84.74 -179.84 179.44
C ASP A 564 84.48 -178.88 178.21
N ARG A 565 85.56 -178.30 177.64
CA ARG A 565 85.82 -177.52 176.38
C ARG A 565 84.78 -177.20 175.27
N GLN A 566 85.02 -175.97 174.74
CA GLN A 566 84.83 -175.39 173.39
C GLN A 566 83.44 -175.39 172.73
#